data_AF-A0A1V5ICN1-F1
#
_entry.id   AF-A0A1V5ICN1-F1
#
_cell.length_a   1.000
_cell.length_b   1.000
_cell.length_c   1.000
_cell.angle_alpha   90.00
_cell.angle_beta   90.00
_cell.angle_gamma   90.00
#
_symmetry.space_group_name_H-M   'P 1'
#
loop_
_entity.id
_entity.type
_entity.pdbx_description
1 polymer ?
#
loop_
_entity_poly.entity_id
_entity_poly.type
_entity_poly.pdbx_seq_one_letter_code
_entity_poly.pdbx_strand_id
1 'polypeptide(L)'
;MVIFYSSFGAHFEIIETGWIDAYKHWASMHGMCRICGPWFFYILLFLLYEVPIIFLAVYGSAQFAVRHNPLPGWAASLKRRFSGERGDTSGEEAPDIRHGHLQARMAVPWNKKELFFLFCIYWMVVALAAYAYIGEKVPWLIIHQLFPMILVSVYLMTEKKMYVALAGCIFLILMTWHVALVPADINEPIVQVQNSEDMRTVMKLIDVSDTVVIASENYWPLPWYYRGDKWEKMRFYGKLVDTGTISSVNPDLVITHDMSSYPSLEGYDKATYKLSYWFSIYDNEHRIPEYYLKRDGKLGSINIDVFTKPGLYEKANVSFPAIQQSTAQTTEEPVSQSRQRWDQKLANITVRMFGPDSYQKSAG
;
A
#
# COMPACT_ATOMS: atom_id res chain seq x y z
N MET A 1 25.02 -12.48 11.00
CA MET A 1 24.71 -11.73 9.76
C MET A 1 25.47 -12.27 8.56
N VAL A 2 26.80 -12.37 8.60
CA VAL A 2 27.64 -12.92 7.50
C VAL A 2 27.19 -14.31 7.01
N ILE A 3 26.87 -15.22 7.92
CA ILE A 3 26.40 -16.59 7.59
C ILE A 3 25.09 -16.56 6.79
N PHE A 4 24.14 -15.69 7.16
CA PHE A 4 22.85 -15.60 6.47
C PHE A 4 22.96 -14.88 5.12
N TYR A 5 23.78 -13.84 5.03
CA TYR A 5 24.02 -13.12 3.78
C TYR A 5 24.78 -13.96 2.74
N SER A 6 25.62 -14.89 3.18
CA SER A 6 26.36 -15.80 2.29
C SER A 6 25.62 -17.12 1.99
N SER A 7 24.32 -17.22 2.32
CA SER A 7 23.55 -18.47 2.20
C SER A 7 24.25 -19.66 2.85
N PHE A 8 24.65 -19.50 4.12
CA PHE A 8 25.42 -20.47 4.89
C PHE A 8 26.78 -20.84 4.26
N GLY A 9 27.45 -19.86 3.66
CA GLY A 9 28.77 -20.02 3.06
C GLY A 9 28.76 -20.58 1.62
N ALA A 10 27.59 -20.72 1.00
CA ALA A 10 27.48 -21.06 -0.41
C ALA A 10 27.93 -19.91 -1.34
N HIS A 11 27.81 -18.67 -0.88
CA HIS A 11 28.11 -17.46 -1.65
C HIS A 11 28.91 -16.45 -0.81
N PHE A 12 30.20 -16.71 -0.61
CA PHE A 12 31.07 -15.83 0.18
C PHE A 12 31.31 -14.47 -0.50
N GLU A 13 31.25 -14.41 -1.83
CA GLU A 13 31.40 -13.19 -2.64
C GLU A 13 30.36 -12.11 -2.27
N ILE A 14 29.16 -12.51 -1.82
CA ILE A 14 28.09 -11.59 -1.41
C ILE A 14 28.49 -10.75 -0.20
N ILE A 15 29.47 -11.18 0.59
CA ILE A 15 29.96 -10.39 1.73
C ILE A 15 30.63 -9.11 1.25
N GLU A 16 31.35 -9.18 0.13
CA GLU A 16 32.06 -8.03 -0.44
C GLU A 16 31.14 -7.19 -1.33
N THR A 17 30.36 -7.82 -2.21
CA THR A 17 29.57 -7.10 -3.23
C THR A 17 28.14 -6.81 -2.77
N GLY A 18 27.58 -7.60 -1.86
CA GLY A 18 26.15 -7.60 -1.56
C GLY A 18 25.63 -6.27 -1.01
N TRP A 19 26.42 -5.53 -0.22
CA TRP A 19 26.01 -4.22 0.28
C TRP A 19 25.99 -3.15 -0.84
N ILE A 20 26.92 -3.24 -1.79
CA ILE A 20 26.97 -2.36 -2.97
C ILE A 20 25.80 -2.66 -3.90
N ASP A 21 25.58 -3.95 -4.18
CA ASP A 21 24.52 -4.40 -5.08
C ASP A 21 23.13 -4.12 -4.48
N ALA A 22 22.97 -4.30 -3.16
CA ALA A 22 21.76 -3.89 -2.46
C ALA A 22 21.55 -2.37 -2.57
N TYR A 23 22.58 -1.55 -2.35
CA TYR A 23 22.46 -0.10 -2.49
C TYR A 23 22.09 0.30 -3.93
N LYS A 24 22.78 -0.24 -4.94
CA LYS A 24 22.47 0.01 -6.36
C LYS A 24 21.04 -0.41 -6.71
N HIS A 25 20.64 -1.59 -6.24
CA HIS A 25 19.29 -2.11 -6.45
C HIS A 25 18.23 -1.19 -5.85
N TRP A 26 18.34 -0.87 -4.55
CA TRP A 26 17.37 0.00 -3.88
C TRP A 26 17.40 1.44 -4.41
N ALA A 27 18.58 1.96 -4.77
CA ALA A 27 18.72 3.23 -5.47
C ALA A 27 17.96 3.24 -6.81
N SER A 28 18.05 2.16 -7.59
CA SER A 28 17.28 2.02 -8.83
C SER A 28 15.78 1.88 -8.59
N MET A 29 15.38 1.21 -7.50
CA MET A 29 13.98 1.05 -7.11
C MET A 29 13.31 2.39 -6.80
N HIS A 30 14.04 3.36 -6.26
CA HIS A 30 13.48 4.69 -5.99
C HIS A 30 12.99 5.42 -7.25
N GLY A 31 13.55 5.12 -8.42
CA GLY A 31 13.13 5.70 -9.71
C GLY A 31 12.01 4.93 -10.41
N MET A 32 11.61 3.77 -9.91
CA MET A 32 10.57 2.94 -10.52
C MET A 32 9.21 3.17 -9.86
N CYS A 33 8.17 3.30 -10.68
CA CYS A 33 6.80 3.49 -10.24
C CYS A 33 5.91 2.40 -10.87
N ARG A 34 6.05 1.16 -10.40
CA ARG A 34 5.22 0.03 -10.85
C ARG A 34 3.79 0.14 -10.32
N ILE A 35 3.65 0.55 -9.06
CA ILE A 35 2.37 0.78 -8.39
C ILE A 35 2.44 2.17 -7.79
N CYS A 36 2.03 3.15 -8.59
CA CYS A 36 2.03 4.55 -8.21
C CYS A 36 0.86 4.88 -7.29
N GLY A 37 1.02 5.92 -6.49
CA GLY A 37 -0.07 6.47 -5.68
C GLY A 37 0.28 7.86 -5.15
N PRO A 38 -0.71 8.56 -4.57
CA PRO A 38 -0.52 9.91 -4.07
C PRO A 38 0.42 9.94 -2.85
N TRP A 39 1.01 11.11 -2.58
CA TRP A 39 1.90 11.31 -1.43
C TRP A 39 1.25 10.99 -0.07
N PHE A 40 -0.09 11.12 0.02
CA PHE A 40 -0.86 10.83 1.23
C PHE A 40 -1.34 9.37 1.35
N PHE A 41 -0.89 8.47 0.45
CA PHE A 41 -1.32 7.06 0.40
C PHE A 41 -1.26 6.36 1.77
N TYR A 42 -0.17 6.51 2.53
CA TYR A 42 -0.05 5.87 3.84
C TYR A 42 -0.91 6.50 4.92
N ILE A 43 -1.19 7.82 4.83
CA ILE A 43 -2.11 8.49 5.75
C ILE A 43 -3.48 7.84 5.67
N LEU A 44 -3.92 7.50 4.46
CA LEU A 44 -5.14 6.77 4.27
C LEU A 44 -5.11 5.41 5.00
N LEU A 45 -4.09 4.60 4.77
CA LEU A 45 -3.97 3.30 5.43
C LEU A 45 -3.95 3.42 6.96
N PHE A 46 -3.24 4.41 7.53
CA PHE A 46 -3.23 4.63 8.98
C PHE A 46 -4.61 4.97 9.53
N LEU A 47 -5.33 5.86 8.84
CA LEU A 47 -6.69 6.27 9.26
C LEU A 47 -7.74 5.17 9.06
N LEU A 48 -7.40 4.10 8.33
CA LEU A 48 -8.32 2.99 8.07
C LEU A 48 -8.05 1.79 8.97
N TYR A 49 -6.77 1.45 9.16
CA TYR A 49 -6.35 0.22 9.84
C TYR A 49 -5.67 0.47 11.18
N GLU A 50 -4.93 1.57 11.31
CA GLU A 50 -4.05 1.84 12.46
C GLU A 50 -4.53 3.03 13.31
N VAL A 51 -5.85 3.24 13.33
CA VAL A 51 -6.51 4.40 13.96
C VAL A 51 -6.04 4.63 15.40
N PRO A 52 -6.03 3.63 16.29
CA PRO A 52 -5.61 3.87 17.67
C PRO A 52 -4.15 4.30 17.76
N ILE A 53 -3.29 3.75 16.91
CA ILE A 53 -1.85 4.01 16.92
C ILE A 53 -1.56 5.43 16.46
N ILE A 54 -2.15 5.87 15.33
CA ILE A 54 -1.93 7.22 14.82
C ILE A 54 -2.42 8.28 15.81
N PHE A 55 -3.58 8.10 16.43
CA PHE A 55 -4.09 9.05 17.43
C PHE A 55 -3.22 9.09 18.69
N LEU A 56 -2.79 7.94 19.21
CA LEU A 56 -1.92 7.89 20.38
C LEU A 56 -0.51 8.43 20.09
N ALA A 57 0.01 8.25 18.87
CA ALA A 57 1.30 8.79 18.46
C ALA A 57 1.26 10.31 18.24
N VAL A 58 0.18 10.84 17.64
CA VAL A 58 -0.06 12.29 17.55
C VAL A 58 -0.16 12.88 18.94
N TYR A 59 -0.91 12.24 19.84
CA TYR A 59 -1.02 12.67 21.24
C TYR A 59 0.34 12.62 21.95
N GLY A 60 1.11 11.53 21.81
CA GLY A 60 2.45 11.39 22.38
C GLY A 60 3.42 12.46 21.87
N SER A 61 3.38 12.76 20.57
CA SER A 61 4.18 13.84 19.96
C SER A 61 3.79 15.21 20.50
N ALA A 62 2.49 15.47 20.66
CA ALA A 62 1.98 16.72 21.24
C ALA A 62 2.39 16.86 22.72
N GLN A 63 2.30 15.78 23.51
CA GLN A 63 2.78 15.76 24.90
C GLN A 63 4.27 16.09 24.97
N PHE A 64 5.08 15.48 24.11
CA PHE A 64 6.51 15.75 24.02
C PHE A 64 6.78 17.22 23.66
N ALA A 65 6.04 17.74 22.67
CA ALA A 65 6.16 19.12 22.23
C ALA A 65 5.78 20.14 23.32
N VAL A 66 4.69 19.91 24.05
CA VAL A 66 4.26 20.79 25.15
C VAL A 66 5.25 20.75 26.32
N ARG A 67 5.85 19.59 26.60
CA ARG A 67 6.79 19.38 27.69
C ARG A 67 8.15 20.02 27.44
N HIS A 68 8.69 19.90 26.23
CA HIS A 68 10.03 20.36 25.90
C HIS A 68 10.07 21.64 25.08
N ASN A 69 8.92 22.12 24.57
CA ASN A 69 8.81 23.25 23.65
C ASN A 69 9.88 23.21 22.54
N PRO A 70 9.89 22.18 21.67
CA PRO A 70 10.94 21.92 20.69
C PRO A 70 10.96 22.96 19.56
N LEU A 71 9.98 23.86 19.50
CA LEU A 71 10.01 25.03 18.63
C LEU A 71 11.20 25.89 19.05
N PRO A 72 12.26 25.97 18.23
CA PRO A 72 13.40 26.78 18.60
C PRO A 72 12.95 28.25 18.66
N GLY A 73 13.63 29.07 19.45
CA GLY A 73 13.23 30.46 19.73
C GLY A 73 12.91 31.34 18.50
N TRP A 74 13.26 30.90 17.27
CA TRP A 74 12.87 31.53 16.02
C TRP A 74 11.35 31.52 15.74
N ALA A 75 10.61 30.46 16.12
CA ALA A 75 9.15 30.42 15.93
C ALA A 75 8.42 31.35 16.93
N ALA A 76 8.93 31.44 18.16
CA ALA A 76 8.49 32.43 19.15
C ALA A 76 8.84 33.87 18.73
N SER A 77 9.96 34.04 18.01
CA SER A 77 10.36 35.33 17.44
C SER A 77 9.49 35.72 16.24
N LEU A 78 9.11 34.78 15.36
CA LEU A 78 8.14 35.01 14.29
C LEU A 78 6.78 35.41 14.87
N LYS A 79 6.29 34.70 15.90
CA LYS A 79 5.03 35.04 16.56
C LYS A 79 5.05 36.46 17.13
N ARG A 80 6.14 36.89 17.78
CA ARG A 80 6.31 38.30 18.23
C ARG A 80 6.31 39.30 17.08
N ARG A 81 6.91 38.95 15.95
CA ARG A 81 6.98 39.78 14.74
C ARG A 81 5.63 39.95 14.06
N PHE A 82 4.79 38.91 14.06
CA PHE A 82 3.46 38.92 13.47
C PHE A 82 2.35 39.39 14.44
N SER A 83 2.54 39.24 15.75
CA SER A 83 1.57 39.67 16.77
C SER A 83 1.66 41.16 17.13
N GLY A 84 2.52 41.95 16.48
CA GLY A 84 2.42 43.42 16.52
C GLY A 84 2.54 44.06 17.91
N GLU A 85 3.22 43.43 18.86
CA GLU A 85 3.53 44.08 20.14
C GLU A 85 4.69 45.05 19.93
N ARG A 86 4.32 46.26 19.50
CA ARG A 86 5.20 47.44 19.48
C ARG A 86 5.39 47.85 20.93
N GLY A 87 6.56 47.53 21.49
CA GLY A 87 6.94 47.99 22.83
C GLY A 87 6.91 49.51 22.86
N ASP A 88 6.06 50.06 23.73
CA ASP A 88 6.08 51.48 24.05
C ASP A 88 6.78 51.68 25.39
N THR A 89 7.87 52.43 25.34
CA THR A 89 8.71 52.83 26.47
C THR A 89 8.20 54.15 27.04
N SER A 90 7.60 54.12 28.23
CA SER A 90 7.60 55.25 29.17
C SER A 90 7.17 54.76 30.55
N GLY A 91 8.01 55.01 31.55
CA GLY A 91 7.96 54.34 32.85
C GLY A 91 6.98 54.94 33.87
N GLU A 92 6.75 54.14 34.90
CA GLU A 92 6.59 54.55 36.31
C GLU A 92 6.72 53.30 37.17
N GLU A 93 7.60 53.33 38.18
CA GLU A 93 7.75 52.26 39.16
C GLU A 93 6.58 52.28 40.16
N ALA A 94 5.92 51.14 40.30
CA ALA A 94 5.38 50.69 41.58
C ALA A 94 5.55 49.17 41.66
N PRO A 95 6.09 48.63 42.77
CA PRO A 95 6.31 47.20 42.90
C PRO A 95 4.98 46.49 43.12
N ASP A 96 5.01 45.16 43.06
CA ASP A 96 4.19 44.24 43.86
C ASP A 96 3.40 43.16 43.06
N ILE A 97 3.86 41.93 43.27
CA ILE A 97 3.17 40.61 43.23
C ILE A 97 2.35 40.24 41.98
N ARG A 98 2.95 40.21 40.79
CA ARG A 98 2.48 39.31 39.71
C ARG A 98 3.57 38.56 38.93
N HIS A 99 4.84 38.81 39.24
CA HIS A 99 5.98 38.20 38.54
C HIS A 99 6.46 36.89 39.17
N GLY A 100 5.78 36.38 40.20
CA GLY A 100 6.09 35.11 40.88
C GLY A 100 5.41 33.87 40.31
N HIS A 101 4.38 34.01 39.45
CA HIS A 101 3.62 32.86 38.92
C HIS A 101 3.92 32.49 37.45
N LEU A 102 4.80 33.24 36.79
CA LEU A 102 5.46 32.82 35.54
C LEU A 102 6.88 32.33 35.82
N GLN A 103 7.15 31.90 37.06
CA GLN A 103 8.32 31.10 37.40
C GLN A 103 8.38 29.91 36.46
N ALA A 104 9.38 29.94 35.59
CA ALA A 104 10.05 28.80 35.00
C ALA A 104 9.13 27.57 34.84
N ARG A 105 8.57 27.36 33.64
CA ARG A 105 8.29 26.00 33.17
C ARG A 105 9.62 25.26 33.37
N MET A 106 9.76 24.54 34.48
CA MET A 106 11.00 23.90 34.87
C MET A 106 11.46 23.13 33.64
N ALA A 107 12.59 23.54 33.05
CA ALA A 107 13.10 22.89 31.87
C ALA A 107 13.26 21.43 32.22
N VAL A 108 12.38 20.58 31.68
CA VAL A 108 12.41 19.16 32.00
C VAL A 108 13.78 18.65 31.56
N PRO A 109 14.55 18.00 32.45
CA PRO A 109 15.90 17.57 32.12
C PRO A 109 15.87 16.55 30.98
N TRP A 110 16.73 16.78 29.99
CA TRP A 110 16.93 15.88 28.85
C TRP A 110 17.67 14.61 29.32
N ASN A 111 16.90 13.60 29.71
CA ASN A 111 17.43 12.29 30.06
C ASN A 111 17.46 11.36 28.82
N LYS A 112 18.07 10.17 28.95
CA LYS A 112 18.14 9.19 27.86
C LYS A 112 16.77 8.78 27.32
N LYS A 113 15.72 8.80 28.14
CA LYS A 113 14.35 8.49 27.69
C LYS A 113 13.82 9.60 26.79
N GLU A 114 13.95 10.87 27.18
CA GLU A 114 13.50 12.00 26.35
C GLU A 114 14.28 12.08 25.03
N LEU A 115 15.59 11.79 25.05
CA LEU A 115 16.40 11.68 23.82
C LEU A 115 15.94 10.52 22.92
N PHE A 116 15.59 9.37 23.50
CA PHE A 116 15.05 8.24 22.76
C PHE A 116 13.71 8.58 22.10
N PHE A 117 12.80 9.23 22.81
CA PHE A 117 11.52 9.63 22.23
C PHE A 117 11.66 10.74 21.18
N LEU A 118 12.59 11.68 21.36
CA LEU A 118 12.94 12.65 20.31
C LEU A 118 13.42 11.93 19.05
N PHE A 119 14.30 10.93 19.20
CA PHE A 119 14.76 10.10 18.10
C PHE A 119 13.58 9.37 17.42
N CYS A 120 12.68 8.75 18.19
CA CYS A 120 11.51 8.06 17.63
C CYS A 120 10.55 9.02 16.90
N ILE A 121 10.33 10.23 17.40
CA ILE A 121 9.52 11.25 16.72
C ILE A 121 10.20 11.69 15.42
N TYR A 122 11.51 11.96 15.46
CA TYR A 122 12.27 12.29 14.27
C TYR A 122 12.22 11.16 13.23
N TRP A 123 12.46 9.93 13.67
CA TRP A 123 12.36 8.74 12.83
C TRP A 123 10.97 8.59 12.21
N MET A 124 9.91 8.74 13.01
CA MET A 124 8.53 8.69 12.53
C MET A 124 8.28 9.74 11.43
N VAL A 125 8.64 11.01 11.67
CA VAL A 125 8.41 12.11 10.71
C VAL A 125 9.24 11.90 9.44
N VAL A 126 10.51 11.53 9.56
CA VAL A 126 11.39 11.27 8.41
C VAL A 126 10.90 10.07 7.61
N ALA A 127 10.46 9.00 8.26
CA ALA A 127 9.88 7.84 7.58
C ALA A 127 8.61 8.23 6.81
N LEU A 128 7.69 8.96 7.44
CA LEU A 128 6.48 9.44 6.78
C LEU A 128 6.80 10.33 5.56
N ALA A 129 7.76 11.24 5.69
CA ALA A 129 8.19 12.10 4.59
C ALA A 129 8.86 11.32 3.46
N ALA A 130 9.75 10.38 3.80
CA ALA A 130 10.43 9.54 2.82
C ALA A 130 9.43 8.67 2.04
N TYR A 131 8.51 7.99 2.72
CA TYR A 131 7.48 7.17 2.08
C TYR A 131 6.37 7.99 1.42
N ALA A 132 6.20 9.26 1.75
CA ALA A 132 5.38 10.19 0.96
C ALA A 132 6.07 10.54 -0.37
N TYR A 133 7.40 10.66 -0.38
CA TYR A 133 8.20 11.02 -1.57
C TYR A 133 8.46 9.84 -2.52
N ILE A 134 8.79 8.65 -2.00
CA ILE A 134 9.12 7.47 -2.83
C ILE A 134 7.95 7.08 -3.73
N GLY A 135 8.22 6.77 -5.01
CA GLY A 135 7.18 6.51 -6.01
C GLY A 135 6.34 5.25 -5.77
N GLU A 136 6.94 4.14 -5.34
CA GLU A 136 6.22 2.88 -5.12
C GLU A 136 5.34 2.96 -3.86
N LYS A 137 4.02 2.84 -4.06
CA LYS A 137 3.00 2.91 -3.00
C LYS A 137 2.34 1.56 -2.80
N VAL A 138 2.91 0.79 -1.89
CA VAL A 138 2.48 -0.57 -1.57
C VAL A 138 2.25 -0.72 -0.06
N PRO A 139 1.14 -1.37 0.36
CA PRO A 139 0.76 -1.52 1.77
C PRO A 139 1.84 -2.05 2.70
N TRP A 140 2.65 -3.04 2.28
CA TRP A 140 3.66 -3.65 3.17
C TRP A 140 4.73 -2.66 3.65
N LEU A 141 4.96 -1.55 2.95
CA LEU A 141 5.91 -0.52 3.37
C LEU A 141 5.39 0.33 4.54
N ILE A 142 4.12 0.17 4.93
CA ILE A 142 3.55 0.84 6.11
C ILE A 142 4.31 0.48 7.39
N ILE A 143 4.88 -0.73 7.46
CA ILE A 143 5.54 -1.25 8.66
C ILE A 143 6.72 -0.38 9.13
N HIS A 144 7.48 0.18 8.18
CA HIS A 144 8.64 1.01 8.45
C HIS A 144 8.27 2.36 9.09
N GLN A 145 7.06 2.83 8.81
CA GLN A 145 6.48 4.06 9.35
C GLN A 145 5.73 3.77 10.65
N LEU A 146 5.09 2.59 10.73
CA LEU A 146 4.27 2.17 11.87
C LEU A 146 5.12 1.88 13.11
N PHE A 147 6.29 1.28 12.95
CA PHE A 147 7.13 0.93 14.10
C PHE A 147 7.55 2.13 14.98
N PRO A 148 8.16 3.22 14.44
CA PRO A 148 8.43 4.40 15.26
C PRO A 148 7.15 5.05 15.80
N MET A 149 6.04 4.99 15.05
CA MET A 149 4.74 5.50 15.50
C MET A 149 4.24 4.75 16.74
N ILE A 150 4.37 3.42 16.79
CA ILE A 150 4.04 2.61 17.97
C ILE A 150 4.89 3.04 19.17
N LEU A 151 6.19 3.24 18.99
CA LEU A 151 7.07 3.69 20.07
C LEU A 151 6.66 5.07 20.59
N VAL A 152 6.38 6.02 19.70
CA VAL A 152 5.89 7.36 20.09
C VAL A 152 4.52 7.27 20.78
N SER A 153 3.66 6.34 20.35
CA SER A 153 2.32 6.16 20.91
C SER A 153 2.33 5.87 22.41
N VAL A 154 3.40 5.27 22.95
CA VAL A 154 3.52 4.94 24.38
C VAL A 154 4.21 6.02 25.23
N TYR A 155 4.58 7.15 24.63
CA TYR A 155 5.21 8.25 25.38
C TYR A 155 4.34 8.72 26.54
N LEU A 156 4.93 8.86 27.74
CA LEU A 156 4.24 9.23 28.98
C LEU A 156 2.92 8.44 29.18
N MET A 157 2.99 7.12 29.05
CA MET A 157 1.84 6.25 29.27
C MET A 157 1.26 6.45 30.67
N THR A 158 -0.03 6.78 30.74
CA THR A 158 -0.81 6.91 31.98
C THR A 158 -1.87 5.80 32.02
N GLU A 159 -2.49 5.57 33.18
CA GLU A 159 -3.57 4.59 33.31
C GLU A 159 -4.74 4.86 32.35
N LYS A 160 -5.13 6.13 32.18
CA LYS A 160 -6.17 6.51 31.20
C LYS A 160 -5.76 6.16 29.78
N LYS A 161 -4.52 6.47 29.40
CA LYS A 161 -3.97 6.17 28.08
C LYS A 161 -3.82 4.66 27.85
N MET A 162 -3.53 3.90 28.90
CA MET A 162 -3.49 2.45 28.88
C MET A 162 -4.86 1.85 28.55
N TYR A 163 -5.95 2.33 29.15
CA TYR A 163 -7.30 1.86 28.79
C TYR A 163 -7.64 2.17 27.32
N VAL A 164 -7.25 3.34 26.81
CA VAL A 164 -7.40 3.68 25.38
C VAL A 164 -6.57 2.73 24.51
N ALA A 165 -5.33 2.42 24.90
CA ALA A 165 -4.48 1.48 24.17
C ALA A 165 -5.06 0.06 24.17
N LEU A 166 -5.62 -0.40 25.29
CA LEU A 166 -6.28 -1.71 25.38
C LEU A 166 -7.52 -1.79 24.48
N ALA A 167 -8.37 -0.75 24.51
CA ALA A 167 -9.49 -0.64 23.56
C ALA A 167 -8.99 -0.61 22.10
N GLY A 168 -7.87 0.06 21.87
CA GLY A 168 -7.17 0.08 20.59
C GLY A 168 -6.72 -1.32 20.14
N CYS A 169 -6.16 -2.14 21.03
CA CYS A 169 -5.80 -3.52 20.71
C CYS A 169 -7.03 -4.34 20.30
N ILE A 170 -8.16 -4.18 20.99
CA ILE A 170 -9.42 -4.84 20.61
C ILE A 170 -9.85 -4.38 19.21
N PHE A 171 -9.80 -3.08 18.94
CA PHE A 171 -10.09 -2.54 17.60
C PHE A 171 -9.19 -3.16 16.52
N LEU A 172 -7.87 -3.26 16.75
CA LEU A 172 -6.94 -3.83 15.78
C LEU A 172 -7.21 -5.32 15.51
N ILE A 173 -7.57 -6.08 16.55
CA ILE A 173 -8.00 -7.49 16.41
C ILE A 173 -9.28 -7.58 15.57
N LEU A 174 -10.27 -6.73 15.86
CA LEU A 174 -11.53 -6.70 15.11
C LEU A 174 -11.33 -6.25 13.66
N MET A 175 -10.44 -5.30 13.41
CA MET A 175 -10.07 -4.88 12.06
C MET A 175 -9.35 -5.98 11.29
N THR A 176 -8.47 -6.72 11.96
CA THR A 176 -7.82 -7.90 11.35
C THR A 176 -8.86 -8.95 11.00
N TRP A 177 -9.77 -9.26 11.92
CA TRP A 177 -10.90 -10.16 11.67
C TRP A 177 -11.75 -9.70 10.48
N HIS A 178 -12.12 -8.41 10.46
CA HIS A 178 -12.91 -7.82 9.38
C HIS A 178 -12.21 -8.01 8.03
N VAL A 179 -10.97 -7.54 7.90
CA VAL A 179 -10.24 -7.59 6.62
C VAL A 179 -9.98 -9.04 6.17
N ALA A 180 -9.68 -9.94 7.09
CA ALA A 180 -9.27 -11.30 6.74
C ALA A 180 -10.44 -12.27 6.53
N LEU A 181 -11.59 -12.05 7.17
CA LEU A 181 -12.64 -13.09 7.30
C LEU A 181 -14.07 -12.64 6.95
N VAL A 182 -14.32 -11.35 6.72
CA VAL A 182 -15.70 -10.86 6.50
C VAL A 182 -16.05 -10.65 5.03
N PRO A 183 -15.28 -9.90 4.21
CA PRO A 183 -15.61 -9.71 2.80
C PRO A 183 -15.46 -10.99 1.98
N ALA A 184 -16.47 -11.30 1.15
CA ALA A 184 -16.38 -12.36 0.15
C ALA A 184 -15.41 -11.95 -1.00
N ASP A 185 -15.65 -10.76 -1.58
CA ASP A 185 -14.69 -10.08 -2.44
C ASP A 185 -13.95 -9.00 -1.62
N ILE A 186 -12.64 -9.17 -1.42
CA ILE A 186 -11.87 -8.32 -0.51
C ILE A 186 -11.52 -6.99 -1.17
N ASN A 187 -12.32 -5.95 -0.90
CA ASN A 187 -12.08 -4.58 -1.37
C ASN A 187 -11.29 -3.72 -0.38
N GLU A 188 -10.18 -4.26 0.08
CA GLU A 188 -9.35 -3.64 1.11
C GLU A 188 -7.99 -3.28 0.51
N PRO A 189 -7.55 -1.99 0.53
CA PRO A 189 -6.30 -1.54 -0.05
C PRO A 189 -5.08 -2.20 0.59
N ILE A 190 -5.20 -2.70 1.82
CA ILE A 190 -4.12 -3.46 2.46
C ILE A 190 -3.93 -4.86 1.87
N VAL A 191 -4.93 -5.41 1.15
CA VAL A 191 -4.90 -6.74 0.54
C VAL A 191 -4.56 -6.63 -0.94
N GLN A 192 -3.45 -7.25 -1.33
CA GLN A 192 -2.90 -7.10 -2.69
C GLN A 192 -3.12 -8.30 -3.60
N VAL A 193 -3.20 -9.50 -3.01
CA VAL A 193 -3.60 -10.69 -3.75
C VAL A 193 -5.08 -10.90 -3.47
N GLN A 194 -5.90 -10.11 -4.17
CA GLN A 194 -7.34 -10.26 -4.11
C GLN A 194 -7.72 -11.40 -5.04
N ASN A 195 -8.66 -12.22 -4.58
CA ASN A 195 -9.35 -13.16 -5.44
C ASN A 195 -10.81 -12.73 -5.48
N SER A 196 -11.52 -13.14 -6.52
CA SER A 196 -12.98 -13.00 -6.58
C SER A 196 -13.65 -14.29 -6.10
N GLU A 197 -14.92 -14.21 -5.71
CA GLU A 197 -15.74 -15.40 -5.48
C GLU A 197 -15.89 -16.27 -6.74
N ASP A 198 -15.90 -15.66 -7.92
CA ASP A 198 -15.88 -16.35 -9.23
C ASP A 198 -14.72 -17.35 -9.33
N MET A 199 -13.56 -16.99 -8.79
CA MET A 199 -12.37 -17.82 -8.84
C MET A 199 -12.49 -19.07 -7.98
N ARG A 200 -13.43 -19.18 -7.04
CA ARG A 200 -13.72 -20.46 -6.37
C ARG A 200 -14.20 -21.51 -7.36
N THR A 201 -15.03 -21.11 -8.32
CA THR A 201 -15.52 -21.99 -9.38
C THR A 201 -14.38 -22.38 -10.30
N VAL A 202 -13.60 -21.40 -10.77
CA VAL A 202 -12.44 -21.66 -11.64
C VAL A 202 -11.41 -22.57 -10.95
N MET A 203 -11.14 -22.36 -9.66
CA MET A 203 -10.24 -23.22 -8.89
C MET A 203 -10.77 -24.64 -8.75
N LYS A 204 -12.06 -24.85 -8.50
CA LYS A 204 -12.65 -26.20 -8.49
C LYS A 204 -12.53 -26.89 -9.85
N LEU A 205 -12.71 -26.15 -10.95
CA LEU A 205 -12.51 -26.67 -12.31
C LEU A 205 -11.04 -27.04 -12.54
N ILE A 206 -10.09 -26.20 -12.13
CA ILE A 206 -8.66 -26.52 -12.17
C ILE A 206 -8.37 -27.77 -11.33
N ASP A 207 -8.96 -27.89 -10.14
CA ASP A 207 -8.70 -28.99 -9.20
C ASP A 207 -9.09 -30.36 -9.77
N VAL A 208 -10.22 -30.45 -10.49
CA VAL A 208 -10.67 -31.71 -11.12
C VAL A 208 -10.10 -31.95 -12.52
N SER A 209 -9.39 -30.98 -13.09
CA SER A 209 -8.75 -31.11 -14.41
C SER A 209 -7.45 -31.88 -14.32
N ASP A 210 -7.21 -32.78 -15.28
CA ASP A 210 -5.96 -33.53 -15.38
C ASP A 210 -4.90 -32.71 -16.12
N THR A 211 -5.32 -31.83 -17.04
CA THR A 211 -4.43 -30.88 -17.72
C THR A 211 -5.10 -29.52 -17.91
N VAL A 212 -4.39 -28.46 -17.52
CA VAL A 212 -4.83 -27.07 -17.60
C VAL A 212 -3.84 -26.27 -18.44
N VAL A 213 -4.34 -25.52 -19.42
CA VAL A 213 -3.54 -24.59 -20.21
C VAL A 213 -3.87 -23.16 -19.83
N ILE A 214 -2.84 -22.36 -19.58
CA ILE A 214 -2.97 -20.91 -19.34
C ILE A 214 -2.24 -20.19 -20.46
N ALA A 215 -3.01 -19.63 -21.38
CA ALA A 215 -2.55 -18.95 -22.59
C ALA A 215 -2.81 -17.43 -22.46
N SER A 216 -2.22 -16.83 -21.43
CA SER A 216 -2.36 -15.41 -21.11
C SER A 216 -1.04 -14.86 -20.61
N GLU A 217 -0.76 -13.58 -20.90
CA GLU A 217 0.33 -12.82 -20.27
C GLU A 217 0.02 -12.53 -18.79
N ASN A 218 -1.25 -12.33 -18.47
CA ASN A 218 -1.76 -12.01 -17.14
C ASN A 218 -2.19 -13.28 -16.40
N TYR A 219 -1.25 -14.19 -16.16
CA TYR A 219 -1.51 -15.48 -15.50
C TYR A 219 -1.34 -15.46 -13.97
N TRP A 220 -0.72 -14.41 -13.42
CA TRP A 220 -0.66 -14.18 -11.99
C TRP A 220 -2.06 -13.85 -11.44
N PRO A 221 -2.50 -14.39 -10.28
CA PRO A 221 -1.72 -15.10 -9.25
C PRO A 221 -1.80 -16.64 -9.29
N LEU A 222 -2.30 -17.25 -10.37
CA LEU A 222 -2.50 -18.71 -10.45
C LEU A 222 -1.23 -19.53 -10.12
N PRO A 223 -0.02 -19.14 -10.59
CA PRO A 223 1.19 -19.85 -10.17
C PRO A 223 1.36 -19.85 -8.65
N TRP A 224 1.08 -18.75 -7.97
CA TRP A 224 1.24 -18.70 -6.53
C TRP A 224 0.33 -19.69 -5.79
N TYR A 225 -0.93 -19.80 -6.22
CA TYR A 225 -1.91 -20.68 -5.58
C TYR A 225 -1.65 -22.18 -5.80
N TYR A 226 -1.07 -22.54 -6.94
CA TYR A 226 -0.82 -23.94 -7.31
C TYR A 226 0.67 -24.32 -7.22
N ARG A 227 1.47 -23.55 -6.48
CA ARG A 227 2.91 -23.79 -6.34
C ARG A 227 3.21 -25.20 -5.81
N GLY A 228 4.31 -25.79 -6.30
CA GLY A 228 4.75 -27.15 -5.95
C GLY A 228 4.18 -28.18 -6.91
N ASP A 229 3.90 -29.39 -6.43
CA ASP A 229 3.43 -30.53 -7.24
C ASP A 229 2.10 -30.23 -7.97
N LYS A 230 1.31 -29.28 -7.45
CA LYS A 230 0.07 -28.81 -8.08
C LYS A 230 0.29 -28.09 -9.41
N TRP A 231 1.51 -27.64 -9.73
CA TRP A 231 1.86 -27.06 -11.03
C TRP A 231 2.02 -28.09 -12.15
N GLU A 232 2.20 -29.37 -11.85
CA GLU A 232 2.53 -30.37 -12.88
C GLU A 232 1.43 -30.52 -13.94
N LYS A 233 0.17 -30.32 -13.54
CA LYS A 233 -0.98 -30.31 -14.46
C LYS A 233 -1.16 -29.00 -15.22
N MET A 234 -0.42 -27.95 -14.89
CA MET A 234 -0.60 -26.60 -15.45
C MET A 234 0.49 -26.25 -16.46
N ARG A 235 0.08 -25.80 -17.66
CA ARG A 235 0.99 -25.31 -18.70
C ARG A 235 0.84 -23.80 -18.88
N PHE A 236 1.84 -23.05 -18.45
CA PHE A 236 1.88 -21.59 -18.57
C PHE A 236 2.63 -21.20 -19.84
N TYR A 237 1.93 -20.59 -20.80
CA TYR A 237 2.55 -20.12 -22.04
C TYR A 237 3.00 -18.66 -21.99
N GLY A 238 2.43 -17.86 -21.07
CA GLY A 238 2.75 -16.45 -20.93
C GLY A 238 2.35 -15.59 -22.15
N LYS A 239 1.54 -16.12 -23.06
CA LYS A 239 0.96 -15.46 -24.23
C LYS A 239 -0.19 -16.29 -24.78
N LEU A 240 -1.00 -15.69 -25.65
CA LEU A 240 -1.97 -16.44 -26.44
C LEU A 240 -1.22 -17.40 -27.40
N VAL A 241 -1.71 -18.62 -27.53
CA VAL A 241 -1.15 -19.64 -28.44
C VAL A 241 -2.13 -19.92 -29.58
N ASP A 242 -1.70 -20.66 -30.60
CA ASP A 242 -2.62 -21.07 -31.66
C ASP A 242 -3.52 -22.23 -31.22
N THR A 243 -4.66 -22.36 -31.88
CA THR A 243 -5.64 -23.43 -31.59
C THR A 243 -5.07 -24.82 -31.84
N GLY A 244 -4.13 -24.98 -32.78
CA GLY A 244 -3.45 -26.25 -33.04
C GLY A 244 -2.61 -26.71 -31.83
N THR A 245 -1.91 -25.78 -31.18
CA THR A 245 -1.22 -26.05 -29.92
C THR A 245 -2.19 -26.50 -28.83
N ILE A 246 -3.35 -25.84 -28.69
CA ILE A 246 -4.40 -26.25 -27.72
C ILE A 246 -4.90 -27.66 -28.04
N SER A 247 -5.26 -27.95 -29.29
CA SER A 247 -5.73 -29.26 -29.73
C SER A 247 -4.69 -30.36 -29.53
N SER A 248 -3.41 -30.06 -29.69
CA SER A 248 -2.31 -31.02 -29.49
C SER A 248 -2.13 -31.43 -28.03
N VAL A 249 -2.35 -30.50 -27.11
CA VAL A 249 -2.30 -30.76 -25.66
C VAL A 249 -3.59 -31.43 -25.19
N ASN A 250 -4.72 -31.12 -25.84
CA ASN A 250 -6.06 -31.58 -25.49
C ASN A 250 -6.41 -31.39 -23.99
N PRO A 251 -6.24 -30.17 -23.43
CA PRO A 251 -6.44 -29.92 -22.01
C PRO A 251 -7.91 -30.05 -21.60
N ASP A 252 -8.21 -30.24 -20.32
CA ASP A 252 -9.61 -30.20 -19.85
C ASP A 252 -10.11 -28.77 -19.67
N LEU A 253 -9.17 -27.85 -19.43
CA LEU A 253 -9.41 -26.46 -19.12
C LEU A 253 -8.40 -25.56 -19.84
N VAL A 254 -8.88 -24.51 -20.49
CA VAL A 254 -8.05 -23.42 -21.04
C VAL A 254 -8.45 -22.10 -20.40
N ILE A 255 -7.47 -21.32 -19.94
CA ILE A 255 -7.68 -19.99 -19.36
C ILE A 255 -6.93 -18.95 -20.19
N THR A 256 -7.64 -17.91 -20.62
CA THR A 256 -7.11 -16.76 -21.37
C THR A 256 -7.60 -15.45 -20.74
N HIS A 257 -7.01 -14.32 -21.15
CA HIS A 257 -7.54 -12.99 -20.79
C HIS A 257 -8.65 -12.60 -21.75
N ASP A 258 -9.75 -11.99 -21.30
CA ASP A 258 -10.89 -11.64 -22.16
C ASP A 258 -10.52 -10.82 -23.42
N MET A 259 -9.66 -9.80 -23.28
CA MET A 259 -9.14 -8.97 -24.37
C MET A 259 -8.20 -9.71 -25.33
N SER A 260 -7.65 -10.87 -24.94
CA SER A 260 -6.74 -11.69 -25.74
C SER A 260 -7.13 -13.16 -25.62
N SER A 261 -8.24 -13.51 -26.28
CA SER A 261 -8.95 -14.77 -26.13
C SER A 261 -9.44 -15.32 -27.48
N TYR A 262 -10.05 -16.51 -27.45
CA TYR A 262 -10.71 -17.11 -28.60
C TYR A 262 -12.22 -16.79 -28.60
N PRO A 263 -12.84 -16.55 -29.77
CA PRO A 263 -14.29 -16.43 -29.86
C PRO A 263 -15.00 -17.71 -29.40
N SER A 264 -14.47 -18.86 -29.81
CA SER A 264 -14.88 -20.19 -29.40
C SER A 264 -13.72 -21.17 -29.59
N LEU A 265 -13.76 -22.31 -28.89
CA LEU A 265 -12.87 -23.45 -29.09
C LEU A 265 -13.71 -24.70 -29.36
N GLU A 266 -13.37 -25.45 -30.39
CA GLU A 266 -14.11 -26.66 -30.76
C GLU A 266 -14.04 -27.69 -29.63
N GLY A 267 -15.21 -28.16 -29.17
CA GLY A 267 -15.30 -29.12 -28.07
C GLY A 267 -15.17 -28.52 -26.67
N TYR A 268 -15.27 -27.18 -26.53
CA TYR A 268 -15.27 -26.51 -25.23
C TYR A 268 -16.44 -25.54 -25.09
N ASP A 269 -16.97 -25.47 -23.88
CA ASP A 269 -17.90 -24.44 -23.45
C ASP A 269 -17.11 -23.25 -22.88
N LYS A 270 -17.50 -22.04 -23.28
CA LYS A 270 -16.85 -20.79 -22.86
C LYS A 270 -17.66 -20.11 -21.76
N ALA A 271 -17.00 -19.77 -20.66
CA ALA A 271 -17.52 -18.90 -19.62
C ALA A 271 -16.51 -17.82 -19.27
N THR A 272 -16.98 -16.62 -18.93
CA THR A 272 -16.13 -15.51 -18.49
C THR A 272 -16.28 -15.35 -16.98
N TYR A 273 -15.15 -15.24 -16.29
CA TYR A 273 -15.07 -15.06 -14.85
C TYR A 273 -14.30 -13.80 -14.51
N LYS A 274 -14.71 -13.13 -13.45
CA LYS A 274 -13.95 -12.00 -12.91
C LYS A 274 -12.78 -12.53 -12.10
N LEU A 275 -11.60 -11.96 -12.27
CA LEU A 275 -10.45 -12.11 -11.38
C LEU A 275 -10.14 -10.75 -10.76
N SER A 276 -10.33 -10.65 -9.45
CA SER A 276 -9.95 -9.46 -8.69
C SER A 276 -8.44 -9.26 -8.73
N TYR A 277 -8.01 -8.00 -8.80
CA TYR A 277 -6.61 -7.61 -8.84
C TYR A 277 -6.36 -6.52 -7.77
N TRP A 278 -5.45 -5.58 -8.02
CA TRP A 278 -5.00 -4.64 -6.99
C TRP A 278 -6.02 -3.53 -6.79
N PHE A 279 -6.24 -3.12 -5.54
CA PHE A 279 -6.97 -1.89 -5.24
C PHE A 279 -6.27 -0.69 -5.92
N SER A 280 -7.02 0.03 -6.75
CA SER A 280 -6.52 1.19 -7.46
C SER A 280 -6.99 2.46 -6.77
N ILE A 281 -6.05 3.23 -6.21
CA ILE A 281 -6.37 4.55 -5.65
C ILE A 281 -6.91 5.50 -6.72
N TYR A 282 -6.49 5.33 -7.98
CA TYR A 282 -6.94 6.18 -9.09
C TYR A 282 -8.42 5.95 -9.43
N ASP A 283 -8.91 4.71 -9.32
CA ASP A 283 -10.33 4.40 -9.49
C ASP A 283 -11.20 4.91 -8.32
N ASN A 284 -10.57 5.24 -7.18
CA ASN A 284 -11.26 5.54 -5.92
C ASN A 284 -10.97 6.96 -5.36
N GLU A 285 -10.11 7.75 -6.00
CA GLU A 285 -9.63 9.03 -5.45
C GLU A 285 -10.75 10.07 -5.27
N HIS A 286 -11.83 9.96 -6.06
CA HIS A 286 -13.00 10.83 -5.96
C HIS A 286 -14.09 10.30 -5.04
N ARG A 287 -13.91 9.10 -4.47
CA ARG A 287 -14.89 8.42 -3.61
C ARG A 287 -14.29 8.04 -2.25
N ILE A 288 -13.25 8.74 -1.82
CA ILE A 288 -12.57 8.47 -0.54
C ILE A 288 -13.58 8.49 0.63
N PRO A 289 -14.49 9.46 0.77
CA PRO A 289 -15.46 9.43 1.88
C PRO A 289 -16.39 8.22 1.84
N GLU A 290 -16.92 7.86 0.67
CA GLU A 290 -17.79 6.71 0.45
C GLU A 290 -17.05 5.40 0.76
N TYR A 291 -15.81 5.30 0.32
CA TYR A 291 -14.93 4.18 0.62
C TYR A 291 -14.70 4.04 2.13
N TYR A 292 -14.35 5.13 2.81
CA TYR A 292 -14.03 5.11 4.24
C TYR A 292 -15.23 4.78 5.13
N LEU A 293 -16.41 5.27 4.78
CA LEU A 293 -17.59 5.15 5.62
C LEU A 293 -18.45 3.94 5.26
N LYS A 294 -18.49 3.55 3.98
CA LYS A 294 -19.37 2.49 3.47
C LYS A 294 -18.63 1.29 2.90
N ARG A 295 -17.30 1.33 2.82
CA ARG A 295 -16.47 0.32 2.14
C ARG A 295 -16.88 0.11 0.67
N ASP A 296 -17.43 1.16 0.08
CA ASP A 296 -17.95 1.19 -1.28
C ASP A 296 -16.88 1.76 -2.22
N GLY A 297 -15.90 0.91 -2.55
CA GLY A 297 -14.84 1.20 -3.52
C GLY A 297 -14.97 0.38 -4.78
N LYS A 298 -14.38 0.84 -5.87
CA LYS A 298 -14.19 0.05 -7.08
C LYS A 298 -12.95 -0.83 -6.92
N LEU A 299 -13.15 -2.14 -7.00
CA LEU A 299 -12.08 -3.12 -7.06
C LEU A 299 -11.39 -3.06 -8.43
N GLY A 300 -10.06 -3.14 -8.47
CA GLY A 300 -9.38 -3.49 -9.71
C GLY A 300 -9.69 -4.94 -10.05
N SER A 301 -10.07 -5.23 -11.30
CA SER A 301 -10.33 -6.59 -11.75
C SER A 301 -10.05 -6.73 -13.23
N ILE A 302 -9.68 -7.94 -13.64
CA ILE A 302 -9.61 -8.36 -15.04
C ILE A 302 -10.65 -9.46 -15.26
N ASN A 303 -11.12 -9.65 -16.48
CA ASN A 303 -11.91 -10.84 -16.79
C ASN A 303 -11.03 -11.88 -17.47
N ILE A 304 -11.26 -13.12 -17.10
CA ILE A 304 -10.63 -14.28 -17.72
C ILE A 304 -11.70 -15.09 -18.44
N ASP A 305 -11.36 -15.53 -19.63
CA ASP A 305 -12.18 -16.49 -20.36
C ASP A 305 -11.69 -17.89 -20.00
N VAL A 306 -12.63 -18.74 -19.65
CA VAL A 306 -12.41 -20.11 -19.24
C VAL A 306 -13.17 -21.02 -20.20
N PHE A 307 -12.42 -21.89 -20.86
CA PHE A 307 -12.94 -22.89 -21.78
C PHE A 307 -12.83 -24.26 -21.13
N THR A 308 -13.96 -24.95 -20.99
CA THR A 308 -14.03 -26.26 -20.34
C THR A 308 -14.54 -27.31 -21.31
N LYS A 309 -14.01 -28.53 -21.25
CA LYS A 309 -14.68 -29.66 -21.91
C LYS A 309 -16.08 -29.91 -21.32
N PRO A 310 -17.05 -30.38 -22.12
CA PRO A 310 -18.35 -30.82 -21.62
C PRO A 310 -18.18 -31.86 -20.50
N GLY A 311 -18.96 -31.76 -19.41
CA GLY A 311 -18.87 -32.67 -18.27
C GLY A 311 -17.98 -32.17 -17.11
N LEU A 312 -17.15 -31.14 -17.32
CA LEU A 312 -16.18 -30.70 -16.30
C LEU A 312 -16.86 -30.00 -15.11
N TYR A 313 -17.94 -29.26 -15.37
CA TYR A 313 -18.73 -28.60 -14.34
C TYR A 313 -19.42 -29.61 -13.42
N GLU A 314 -19.99 -30.68 -13.98
CA GLU A 314 -20.55 -31.79 -13.20
C GLU A 314 -19.45 -32.49 -12.39
N LYS A 315 -18.27 -32.74 -12.98
CA LYS A 315 -17.11 -33.33 -12.29
C LYS A 315 -16.66 -32.47 -11.09
N ALA A 316 -16.69 -31.15 -11.23
CA ALA A 316 -16.31 -30.20 -10.19
C ALA A 316 -17.43 -29.90 -9.17
N ASN A 317 -18.63 -30.46 -9.35
CA ASN A 317 -19.82 -30.18 -8.56
C ASN A 317 -20.11 -28.66 -8.47
N VAL A 318 -20.07 -27.98 -9.62
CA VAL A 318 -20.37 -26.55 -9.77
C VAL A 318 -21.28 -26.33 -10.98
N SER A 319 -22.13 -25.30 -10.93
CA SER A 319 -23.04 -24.97 -12.02
C SER A 319 -22.34 -24.14 -13.10
N PHE A 320 -22.65 -24.43 -14.36
CA PHE A 320 -22.28 -23.55 -15.48
C PHE A 320 -22.95 -22.18 -15.28
N PRO A 321 -22.22 -21.06 -15.42
CA PRO A 321 -22.81 -19.74 -15.24
C PRO A 321 -23.91 -19.52 -16.29
N ALA A 322 -25.08 -19.03 -15.86
CA ALA A 322 -26.11 -18.60 -16.79
C ALA A 322 -25.51 -17.53 -17.71
N ILE A 323 -25.76 -17.62 -19.02
CA ILE A 323 -25.22 -16.69 -20.03
C ILE A 323 -25.57 -15.26 -19.61
N GLN A 324 -24.64 -14.58 -18.94
CA GLN A 324 -24.69 -13.15 -18.79
C GLN A 324 -24.34 -12.60 -20.16
N GLN A 325 -25.33 -12.05 -20.86
CA GLN A 325 -25.06 -11.09 -21.92
C GLN A 325 -24.27 -9.96 -21.27
N SER A 326 -22.95 -10.05 -21.33
CA SER A 326 -22.05 -8.95 -21.02
C SER A 326 -22.38 -7.86 -22.04
N THR A 327 -23.25 -6.93 -21.65
CA THR A 327 -23.23 -5.59 -22.21
C THR A 327 -21.87 -5.04 -21.87
N ALA A 328 -20.92 -5.20 -22.80
CA ALA A 328 -19.69 -4.44 -22.80
C ALA A 328 -20.07 -2.95 -22.86
N GLN A 329 -20.24 -2.33 -21.70
CA GLN A 329 -20.02 -0.90 -21.58
C GLN A 329 -18.51 -0.72 -21.68
N THR A 330 -18.02 -0.62 -22.91
CA THR A 330 -16.76 0.06 -23.21
C THR A 330 -16.92 1.51 -22.79
N THR A 331 -16.72 1.78 -21.51
CA THR A 331 -16.29 3.10 -21.06
C THR A 331 -14.78 3.11 -21.32
N GLU A 332 -14.39 3.36 -22.56
CA GLU A 332 -13.06 3.89 -22.85
C GLU A 332 -13.00 5.27 -22.18
N GLU A 333 -12.63 5.31 -20.90
CA GLU A 333 -12.09 6.54 -20.34
C GLU A 333 -10.70 6.72 -20.95
N PRO A 334 -10.45 7.85 -21.66
CA PRO A 334 -9.14 8.11 -22.22
C PRO A 334 -8.13 8.13 -21.07
N VAL A 335 -6.95 7.55 -21.31
CA VAL A 335 -5.78 7.60 -20.41
C VAL A 335 -5.77 8.96 -19.72
N SER A 336 -6.10 8.96 -18.42
CA SER A 336 -6.60 10.14 -17.77
C SER A 336 -5.59 11.29 -17.87
N GLN A 337 -6.06 12.44 -18.37
CA GLN A 337 -5.37 13.73 -18.26
C GLN A 337 -4.97 14.05 -16.80
N SER A 338 -5.51 13.33 -15.81
CA SER A 338 -5.11 13.40 -14.40
C SER A 338 -3.69 12.87 -14.12
N ARG A 339 -3.16 11.90 -14.89
CA ARG A 339 -1.77 11.43 -14.77
C ARG A 339 -0.78 12.58 -15.04
N GLN A 340 -0.99 13.33 -16.11
CA GLN A 340 -0.16 14.51 -16.45
C GLN A 340 -0.31 15.67 -15.46
N ARG A 341 -1.48 15.82 -14.83
CA ARG A 341 -1.81 16.96 -13.95
C ARG A 341 -1.07 16.93 -12.62
N TRP A 342 -0.81 15.75 -12.06
CA TRP A 342 -0.05 15.60 -10.81
C TRP A 342 1.46 15.70 -11.05
N ASP A 343 1.96 15.11 -12.14
CA ASP A 343 3.35 15.27 -12.58
C ASP A 343 3.67 16.75 -12.85
N GLN A 344 2.76 17.50 -13.50
CA GLN A 344 2.91 18.95 -13.68
C GLN A 344 2.85 19.75 -12.37
N LYS A 345 1.99 19.36 -11.42
CA LYS A 345 1.91 20.03 -10.11
C LYS A 345 3.16 19.78 -9.26
N LEU A 346 3.71 18.56 -9.30
CA LEU A 346 4.95 18.22 -8.60
C LEU A 346 6.15 18.86 -9.30
N ALA A 347 6.21 18.84 -10.64
CA ALA A 347 7.23 19.54 -11.43
C ALA A 347 7.24 21.06 -11.13
N ASN A 348 6.08 21.71 -11.02
CA ASN A 348 6.02 23.12 -10.65
C ASN A 348 6.50 23.42 -9.20
N ILE A 349 6.49 22.42 -8.31
CA ILE A 349 6.99 22.54 -6.95
C ILE A 349 8.50 22.23 -6.89
N THR A 350 8.99 21.25 -7.66
CA THR A 350 10.43 20.89 -7.73
C THR A 350 11.26 21.86 -8.56
N VAL A 351 10.73 22.43 -9.66
CA VAL A 351 11.41 23.42 -10.51
C VAL A 351 11.67 24.74 -9.77
N ARG A 352 10.99 25.01 -8.65
CA ARG A 352 11.30 26.15 -7.77
C ARG A 352 12.47 25.92 -6.81
N MET A 353 12.94 24.68 -6.60
CA MET A 353 14.09 24.39 -5.74
C MET A 353 15.38 24.07 -6.50
N PHE A 354 15.30 23.51 -7.72
CA PHE A 354 16.49 23.14 -8.50
C PHE A 354 16.28 23.46 -9.98
N GLY A 355 17.25 24.16 -10.59
CA GLY A 355 17.21 24.65 -11.97
C GLY A 355 17.21 23.55 -13.03
N PRO A 356 16.88 23.90 -14.30
CA PRO A 356 16.34 22.99 -15.33
C PRO A 356 17.31 21.98 -16.00
N ASP A 357 18.55 21.80 -15.55
CA ASP A 357 19.58 21.16 -16.39
C ASP A 357 19.85 19.65 -16.14
N SER A 358 19.03 18.91 -15.39
CA SER A 358 19.41 17.54 -14.97
C SER A 358 18.67 16.36 -15.63
N TYR A 359 17.82 16.56 -16.64
CA TYR A 359 16.96 15.49 -17.18
C TYR A 359 17.10 15.18 -18.70
N GLN A 360 18.32 15.19 -19.25
CA GLN A 360 18.51 14.85 -20.68
C GLN A 360 19.66 13.91 -21.07
N LYS A 361 20.17 13.04 -20.18
CA LYS A 361 21.13 12.00 -20.61
C LYS A 361 20.88 10.64 -19.97
N SER A 362 20.11 9.80 -20.65
CA SER A 362 20.42 8.36 -20.84
C SER A 362 19.30 7.68 -21.65
N ALA A 363 19.32 7.87 -22.96
CA ALA A 363 18.80 6.89 -23.91
C ALA A 363 19.93 6.65 -24.91
N GLY A 364 20.59 5.52 -24.75
CA GLY A 364 21.74 5.05 -25.51
C GLY A 364 22.05 3.64 -25.05
#